data_AF-U3AJ29-F1
#
_entry.id   AF-U3AJ29-F1
#
_cell.length_a   1.000
_cell.length_b   1.000
_cell.length_c   1.000
_cell.angle_alpha   90.00
_cell.angle_beta   90.00
_cell.angle_gamma   90.00
#
_symmetry.space_group_name_H-M   'P 1'
#
loop_
_entity.id
_entity.type
_entity.pdbx_description
1 polymer ?
#
loop_
_entity_poly.entity_id
_entity_poly.type
_entity_poly.pdbx_seq_one_letter_code
_entity_poly.pdbx_strand_id
1 'polypeptide(L)'
;MDAATSDICAVEFTPSRDGDSPVLPDLPDQIPEDDPIGTVTADGAYDTHGCHTAIIERQATAVIPIRKNGRPWKEDGPTAAARNDILRGTRHFSRAFWKRWAGYHVRSRVEAKMRCLKVVLPPFHRTLRRLRFELR
;
A
#
# COMPACT_ATOMS: atom_id res chain seq x y z
N MET A 1 -4.64 -7.85 2.20
CA MET A 1 -6.01 -8.31 2.41
C MET A 1 -6.59 -8.51 1.03
N ASP A 2 -6.86 -9.76 0.69
CA ASP A 2 -7.38 -10.13 -0.61
C ASP A 2 -8.74 -9.44 -0.83
N ALA A 3 -8.93 -8.88 -2.01
CA ALA A 3 -10.14 -8.11 -2.32
C ALA A 3 -11.36 -8.99 -2.56
N ALA A 4 -11.13 -10.19 -3.08
CA ALA A 4 -12.14 -11.15 -3.51
C ALA A 4 -12.62 -12.01 -2.34
N THR A 5 -11.69 -12.56 -1.56
CA THR A 5 -11.97 -13.44 -0.41
C THR A 5 -12.09 -12.67 0.90
N SER A 6 -11.59 -11.44 0.94
CA SER A 6 -11.47 -10.66 2.19
C SER A 6 -10.55 -11.30 3.23
N ASP A 7 -9.60 -12.13 2.81
CA ASP A 7 -8.60 -12.73 3.71
C ASP A 7 -7.46 -11.77 3.97
N ILE A 8 -6.88 -11.84 5.16
CA ILE A 8 -5.78 -10.96 5.52
C ILE A 8 -4.46 -11.61 5.09
N CYS A 9 -3.93 -11.21 3.92
CA CYS A 9 -2.71 -11.81 3.37
C CYS A 9 -1.41 -11.46 4.11
N ALA A 10 -1.35 -10.32 4.79
CA ALA A 10 -0.20 -9.91 5.59
C ALA A 10 -0.64 -8.83 6.59
N VAL A 11 -0.01 -8.81 7.76
CA VAL A 11 -0.37 -7.92 8.88
C VAL A 11 0.89 -7.45 9.56
N GLU A 12 0.90 -6.19 9.98
CA GLU A 12 1.93 -5.75 10.90
C GLU A 12 1.43 -4.86 12.03
N PHE A 13 2.09 -5.03 13.18
CA PHE A 13 1.92 -4.26 14.38
C PHE A 13 3.08 -3.27 14.52
N THR A 14 2.88 -2.02 14.10
CA THR A 14 3.81 -0.96 14.46
C THR A 14 3.45 -0.40 15.84
N PRO A 15 4.40 -0.33 16.79
CA PRO A 15 4.19 0.38 18.05
C PRO A 15 3.96 1.86 17.76
N SER A 16 3.14 2.54 18.57
CA SER A 16 2.65 3.91 18.32
C SER A 16 3.72 5.02 18.20
N ARG A 17 4.98 4.65 18.45
CA ARG A 17 6.18 5.51 18.48
C ARG A 17 6.96 5.50 17.16
N ASP A 18 6.77 4.49 16.31
CA ASP A 18 7.46 4.39 15.02
C ASP A 18 6.54 4.82 13.88
N GLY A 19 7.10 5.56 12.93
CA GLY A 19 6.40 5.90 11.70
C GLY A 19 6.14 4.64 10.87
N ASP A 20 5.08 4.63 10.07
CA ASP A 20 4.66 3.46 9.29
C ASP A 20 5.63 3.09 8.14
N SER A 21 6.55 3.98 7.82
CA SER A 21 7.38 3.93 6.61
C SER A 21 8.54 2.91 6.58
N PRO A 22 9.20 2.52 7.69
CA PRO A 22 10.33 1.58 7.64
C PRO A 22 9.90 0.13 7.38
N VAL A 23 8.60 -0.13 7.44
CA VAL A 23 8.07 -1.44 7.79
C VAL A 23 7.39 -2.15 6.61
N LEU A 24 7.02 -1.39 5.58
CA LEU A 24 6.50 -1.96 4.35
C LEU A 24 7.42 -2.95 3.64
N PRO A 25 8.75 -2.78 3.60
CA PRO A 25 9.60 -3.66 2.80
C PRO A 25 9.47 -5.14 3.19
N ASP A 26 9.22 -5.44 4.47
CA ASP A 26 9.19 -6.81 5.00
C ASP A 26 7.79 -7.45 4.93
N LEU A 27 6.75 -6.67 4.64
CA LEU A 27 5.36 -7.12 4.60
C LEU A 27 5.00 -7.99 3.39
N PRO A 28 5.46 -7.68 2.16
CA PRO A 28 5.30 -8.57 1.02
C PRO A 28 5.96 -9.93 1.27
N ASP A 29 7.03 -9.97 2.05
CA ASP A 29 7.78 -11.18 2.39
C ASP A 29 7.02 -12.19 3.27
N GLN A 30 5.95 -11.74 3.92
CA GLN A 30 5.05 -12.63 4.65
C GLN A 30 4.14 -13.47 3.74
N ILE A 31 3.98 -13.09 2.48
CA ILE A 31 3.18 -13.81 1.50
C ILE A 31 4.11 -14.83 0.80
N PRO A 32 3.74 -16.12 0.71
CA PRO A 32 4.51 -17.12 -0.03
C PRO A 32 4.91 -16.59 -1.42
N GLU A 33 6.13 -16.86 -1.87
CA GLU A 33 6.60 -16.39 -3.20
C GLU A 33 5.74 -16.94 -4.34
N ASP A 34 5.14 -18.11 -4.14
CA ASP A 34 4.24 -18.77 -5.10
C ASP A 34 2.85 -18.11 -5.21
N ASP A 35 2.49 -17.21 -4.28
CA ASP A 35 1.21 -16.49 -4.30
C ASP A 35 1.39 -15.13 -5.01
N PRO A 36 0.88 -14.97 -6.25
CA PRO A 36 1.09 -13.75 -7.03
C PRO A 36 0.34 -12.55 -6.44
N ILE A 37 1.08 -11.47 -6.23
CA ILE A 37 0.53 -10.19 -5.77
C ILE A 37 0.29 -9.31 -7.01
N GLY A 38 -0.97 -9.12 -7.40
CA GLY A 38 -1.30 -8.27 -8.53
C GLY A 38 -1.14 -6.78 -8.22
N THR A 39 -1.65 -6.32 -7.06
CA THR A 39 -1.65 -4.88 -6.72
C THR A 39 -1.46 -4.64 -5.23
N VAL A 40 -0.65 -3.65 -4.86
CA VAL A 40 -0.45 -3.24 -3.46
C VAL A 40 -1.01 -1.84 -3.26
N THR A 41 -2.04 -1.71 -2.42
CA THR A 41 -2.60 -0.41 -2.05
C THR A 41 -2.08 0.04 -0.69
N ALA A 42 -1.54 1.26 -0.61
CA ALA A 42 -1.06 1.82 0.66
C ALA A 42 -1.46 3.28 0.86
N ASP A 43 -1.22 3.81 2.06
CA ASP A 43 -1.30 5.26 2.32
C ASP A 43 -0.13 6.00 1.65
N GLY A 44 -0.28 7.29 1.39
CA GLY A 44 0.81 8.16 0.93
C GLY A 44 1.93 8.35 1.97
N ALA A 45 1.82 7.80 3.18
CA ALA A 45 2.95 7.61 4.09
C ALA A 45 3.97 6.58 3.58
N TYR A 46 3.53 5.65 2.74
CA TYR A 46 4.35 4.62 2.13
C TYR A 46 4.90 5.01 0.76
N ASP A 47 4.77 6.28 0.37
CA ASP A 47 5.39 6.83 -0.85
C ASP A 47 6.90 7.03 -0.63
N THR A 48 7.63 5.93 -0.43
CA THR A 48 9.08 5.90 -0.23
C THR A 48 9.74 4.90 -1.16
N HIS A 49 11.02 5.11 -1.44
CA HIS A 49 11.75 4.28 -2.40
C HIS A 49 11.74 2.80 -2.00
N GLY A 50 12.05 2.49 -0.73
CA GLY A 50 12.07 1.10 -0.24
C GLY A 50 10.71 0.41 -0.36
N CYS A 51 9.62 1.14 -0.09
CA CYS A 51 8.27 0.62 -0.25
C CYS A 51 7.97 0.24 -1.71
N HIS A 52 8.25 1.14 -2.66
CA HIS A 52 7.99 0.86 -4.07
C HIS A 52 8.92 -0.23 -4.62
N THR A 53 10.17 -0.30 -4.16
CA THR A 53 11.10 -1.37 -4.52
C THR A 53 10.56 -2.74 -4.10
N ALA A 54 10.17 -2.92 -2.84
CA ALA A 54 9.65 -4.20 -2.36
C ALA A 54 8.38 -4.66 -3.11
N ILE A 55 7.52 -3.71 -3.51
CA ILE A 55 6.34 -4.01 -4.32
C ILE A 55 6.73 -4.47 -5.73
N ILE A 56 7.71 -3.82 -6.36
CA ILE A 56 8.19 -4.17 -7.70
C ILE A 56 8.97 -5.48 -7.71
N GLU A 57 9.74 -5.77 -6.67
CA GLU A 57 10.45 -7.05 -6.50
C GLU A 57 9.47 -8.22 -6.45
N ARG A 58 8.28 -8.02 -5.88
CA ARG A 58 7.16 -8.96 -5.93
C ARG A 58 6.33 -8.89 -7.23
N GLN A 59 6.81 -8.18 -8.25
CA GLN A 59 6.14 -7.98 -9.54
C GLN A 59 4.72 -7.39 -9.44
N ALA A 60 4.44 -6.67 -8.35
CA ALA A 60 3.13 -6.11 -8.07
C ALA A 60 3.02 -4.65 -8.50
N THR A 61 1.79 -4.17 -8.73
CA THR A 61 1.54 -2.75 -9.03
C THR A 61 1.30 -1.93 -7.76
N ALA A 62 2.07 -0.85 -7.56
CA ALA A 62 1.89 0.05 -6.43
C ALA A 62 0.76 1.08 -6.66
N VAL A 63 -0.34 0.97 -5.90
CA VAL A 63 -1.42 1.97 -5.83
C VAL A 63 -1.24 2.78 -4.55
N ILE A 64 -0.31 3.73 -4.59
CA ILE A 64 0.04 4.60 -3.46
C ILE A 64 -0.23 6.06 -3.85
N PRO A 65 -1.12 6.78 -3.14
CA PRO A 65 -1.43 8.15 -3.49
C PRO A 65 -0.25 9.07 -3.14
N ILE A 66 0.27 9.75 -4.14
CA ILE A 66 1.37 10.68 -3.94
C ILE A 66 0.89 11.93 -3.17
N ARG A 67 1.73 12.41 -2.25
CA ARG A 67 1.45 13.61 -1.45
C ARG A 67 1.43 14.85 -2.35
N LYS A 68 0.68 15.88 -1.93
CA LYS A 68 0.51 17.14 -2.71
C LYS A 68 1.84 17.79 -3.11
N ASN A 69 2.84 17.69 -2.24
CA ASN A 69 4.18 18.26 -2.46
C ASN A 69 5.18 17.24 -3.04
N GLY A 70 4.69 16.11 -3.58
CA GLY A 70 5.52 15.08 -4.19
C GLY A 70 6.32 15.64 -5.37
N ARG A 71 7.64 15.51 -5.29
CA ARG A 71 8.57 15.80 -6.38
C ARG A 71 8.92 14.51 -7.11
N PRO A 72 9.23 14.58 -8.42
CA PRO A 72 9.76 13.42 -9.11
C PRO A 72 11.05 12.95 -8.43
N TRP A 73 11.22 11.64 -8.32
CA TRP A 73 12.51 11.06 -7.96
C TRP A 73 13.44 11.12 -9.16
N LYS A 74 14.74 11.11 -8.89
CA LYS A 74 15.73 10.91 -9.95
C LYS A 74 15.47 9.52 -10.55
N GLU A 75 15.38 9.44 -11.88
CA GLU A 75 15.04 8.20 -12.60
C GLU A 75 16.24 7.23 -12.59
N ASP A 76 16.55 6.71 -11.40
CA ASP A 76 17.69 5.81 -11.16
C ASP A 76 17.28 4.33 -11.24
N GLY A 77 16.05 4.02 -11.69
CA GLY A 77 15.57 2.64 -11.83
C GLY A 77 14.05 2.51 -12.04
N PRO A 78 13.54 1.26 -12.18
CA PRO A 78 12.13 0.98 -12.44
C PRO A 78 11.20 1.52 -11.35
N THR A 79 11.67 1.52 -10.09
CA THR A 79 10.97 2.09 -8.94
C THR A 79 10.68 3.58 -9.12
N ALA A 80 11.68 4.35 -9.50
CA ALA A 80 11.52 5.79 -9.70
C ALA A 80 10.65 6.09 -10.91
N ALA A 81 10.80 5.33 -12.00
CA ALA A 81 9.99 5.49 -13.21
C ALA A 81 8.50 5.26 -12.92
N ALA A 82 8.14 4.10 -12.33
CA ALA A 82 6.77 3.74 -12.02
C ALA A 82 6.08 4.77 -11.11
N ARG A 83 6.78 5.20 -10.06
CA ARG A 83 6.26 6.21 -9.12
C ARG A 83 6.15 7.59 -9.77
N ASN A 84 7.09 7.98 -10.64
CA ASN A 84 7.04 9.24 -11.36
C ASN A 84 5.88 9.29 -12.37
N ASP A 85 5.52 8.16 -12.99
CA ASP A 85 4.37 8.10 -13.89
C ASP A 85 3.05 8.28 -13.13
N ILE A 86 2.94 7.72 -11.92
CA ILE A 86 1.82 8.01 -11.00
C ILE A 86 1.76 9.51 -10.70
N LEU A 87 2.91 10.17 -10.47
CA LEU A 87 2.96 11.62 -10.20
C LEU A 87 2.51 12.44 -11.40
N ARG A 88 2.99 12.10 -12.60
CA ARG A 88 2.61 12.75 -13.85
C ARG A 88 1.10 12.62 -14.09
N GLY A 89 0.56 11.40 -13.97
CA GLY A 89 -0.87 11.14 -14.10
C GLY A 89 -1.72 11.90 -13.06
N THR A 90 -1.26 11.92 -11.81
CA THR A 90 -1.94 12.66 -10.72
C THR A 90 -1.98 14.17 -10.97
N ARG A 91 -0.91 14.74 -11.53
CA ARG A 91 -0.83 16.18 -11.87
C ARG A 91 -1.68 16.52 -13.09
N HIS A 92 -1.73 15.64 -14.08
CA HIS A 92 -2.46 15.89 -15.32
C HIS A 92 -3.98 15.74 -15.15
N PHE A 93 -4.45 14.68 -14.49
CA PHE A 93 -5.89 14.35 -14.41
C PHE A 93 -6.55 14.71 -13.08
N SER A 94 -5.80 15.25 -12.12
CA SER A 94 -6.15 15.42 -10.69
C SER A 94 -6.04 14.16 -9.83
N ARG A 95 -5.76 14.36 -8.54
CA ARG A 95 -5.66 13.30 -7.53
C ARG A 95 -6.96 12.55 -7.30
N ALA A 96 -8.10 13.23 -7.35
CA ALA A 96 -9.41 12.60 -7.15
C ALA A 96 -9.72 11.62 -8.29
N PHE A 97 -9.44 12.04 -9.53
CA PHE A 97 -9.57 11.19 -10.70
C PHE A 97 -8.63 9.99 -10.63
N TRP A 98 -7.34 10.22 -10.36
CA TRP A 98 -6.36 9.14 -10.27
C TRP A 98 -6.75 8.08 -9.24
N LYS A 99 -7.24 8.49 -8.05
CA LYS A 99 -7.71 7.54 -7.02
C LYS A 99 -8.86 6.66 -7.51
N ARG A 100 -9.76 7.20 -8.33
CA ARG A 100 -10.88 6.44 -8.91
C ARG A 100 -10.37 5.46 -9.96
N TRP A 101 -9.52 5.93 -10.86
CA TRP A 101 -8.96 5.12 -11.94
C TRP A 101 -8.07 3.99 -11.41
N ALA A 102 -7.21 4.28 -10.43
CA ALA A 102 -6.31 3.30 -9.81
C ALA A 102 -7.00 2.35 -8.82
N GLY A 103 -8.33 2.40 -8.68
CA GLY A 103 -9.05 1.48 -7.79
C GLY A 103 -8.84 1.73 -6.28
N TYR A 104 -8.35 2.91 -5.89
CA TYR A 104 -8.03 3.24 -4.48
C TYR A 104 -9.26 3.16 -3.54
N HIS A 105 -10.48 3.19 -4.07
CA HIS A 105 -11.73 3.06 -3.31
C HIS A 105 -11.84 1.74 -2.53
N VAL A 106 -11.13 0.69 -2.95
CA VAL A 106 -11.15 -0.59 -2.25
C VAL A 106 -10.57 -0.49 -0.83
N ARG A 107 -9.73 0.51 -0.57
CA ARG A 107 -9.25 0.82 0.80
C ARG A 107 -10.39 1.01 1.80
N SER A 108 -11.49 1.68 1.42
CA SER A 108 -12.62 1.94 2.32
C SER A 108 -13.33 0.66 2.76
N ARG A 109 -13.42 -0.35 1.87
CA ARG A 109 -13.99 -1.66 2.22
C ARG A 109 -13.13 -2.40 3.24
N VAL A 110 -11.83 -2.37 3.01
CA VAL A 110 -10.87 -2.91 3.97
C VAL A 110 -11.02 -2.14 5.28
N GLU A 111 -11.09 -0.79 5.27
CA GLU A 111 -11.28 0.10 6.47
C GLU A 111 -12.44 -0.35 7.33
N ALA A 112 -13.60 -0.57 6.73
CA ALA A 112 -14.75 -1.11 7.41
C ALA A 112 -14.45 -2.47 8.07
N LYS A 113 -13.82 -3.40 7.35
CA LYS A 113 -13.58 -4.76 7.86
C LYS A 113 -12.54 -4.82 8.99
N MET A 114 -11.44 -4.07 8.92
CA MET A 114 -10.53 -4.00 10.08
C MET A 114 -11.14 -3.22 11.24
N ARG A 115 -12.03 -2.25 11.00
CA ARG A 115 -12.75 -1.60 12.11
C ARG A 115 -13.54 -2.64 12.90
N CYS A 116 -14.19 -3.60 12.23
CA CYS A 116 -14.82 -4.74 12.88
C CYS A 116 -13.80 -5.60 13.65
N LEU A 117 -12.67 -5.95 13.04
CA LEU A 117 -11.63 -6.76 13.71
C LEU A 117 -11.06 -6.07 14.96
N LYS A 118 -10.81 -4.75 14.91
CA LYS A 118 -10.31 -3.97 16.06
C LYS A 118 -11.29 -3.92 17.24
N VAL A 119 -12.58 -4.16 17.00
CA VAL A 119 -13.59 -4.25 18.07
C VAL A 119 -13.48 -5.59 18.80
N VAL A 120 -13.14 -6.66 18.09
CA VAL A 120 -13.04 -8.02 18.64
C VAL A 120 -11.67 -8.29 19.27
N LEU A 121 -10.63 -7.59 18.84
CA LEU A 121 -9.27 -7.75 19.36
C LEU A 121 -9.06 -7.06 20.72
N PRO A 122 -8.27 -7.66 21.64
CA PRO A 122 -7.93 -7.06 22.93
C PRO A 122 -7.21 -5.69 22.76
N PRO A 123 -7.26 -4.79 23.75
CA PRO A 123 -6.75 -3.42 23.66
C PRO A 123 -5.31 -3.30 23.16
N PHE A 124 -4.45 -4.26 23.50
CA PHE A 124 -3.04 -4.33 23.08
C PHE A 124 -2.86 -4.49 21.56
N HIS A 125 -3.85 -5.02 20.85
CA HIS A 125 -3.78 -5.28 19.41
C HIS A 125 -4.46 -4.20 18.56
N ARG A 126 -4.92 -3.08 19.15
CA ARG A 126 -5.59 -1.99 18.41
C ARG A 126 -4.64 -1.15 17.54
N THR A 127 -3.33 -1.33 17.70
CA THR A 127 -2.24 -0.66 16.95
C THR A 127 -2.00 -1.24 15.56
N LEU A 128 -2.79 -2.21 15.09
CA LEU A 128 -2.76 -2.69 13.71
C LEU A 128 -2.79 -1.51 12.70
N ARG A 129 -1.69 -1.34 11.98
CA ARG A 129 -1.54 -0.38 10.88
C ARG A 129 -1.34 -1.14 9.57
N ARG A 130 -1.64 -0.46 8.46
CA ARG A 130 -2.22 -1.12 7.26
C ARG A 130 -1.31 -1.12 6.06
N LEU A 131 -1.11 -2.32 5.54
CA LEU A 131 -0.73 -2.57 4.16
C LEU A 131 -1.66 -3.59 3.51
N ARG A 132 -2.04 -3.32 2.27
CA ARG A 132 -2.99 -4.14 1.52
C ARG A 132 -2.31 -4.69 0.27
N PHE A 133 -2.19 -6.00 0.22
CA PHE A 133 -1.91 -6.81 -0.96
C PHE A 133 -3.25 -7.27 -1.59
N GLU A 134 -3.39 -7.12 -2.90
CA GLU A 134 -4.47 -7.64 -3.75
C GLU A 134 -3.84 -8.73 -4.62
N LEU A 135 -4.25 -9.98 -4.39
CA LEU A 135 -3.79 -11.15 -5.12
C LEU A 135 -4.69 -11.33 -6.35
N ARG A 136 -4.09 -11.33 -7.54
CA ARG A 136 -4.74 -11.70 -8.82
C ARG A 136 -3.66 -12.03 -9.84
#